data_AF-A0A0S7XL63-F1
#
_entry.id   AF-A0A0S7XL63-F1
#
_cell.length_a   1.000
_cell.length_b   1.000
_cell.length_c   1.000
_cell.angle_alpha   90.00
_cell.angle_beta   90.00
_cell.angle_gamma   90.00
#
_symmetry.space_group_name_H-M   'P 1'
#
loop_
_entity.id
_entity.type
_entity.pdbx_description
1 polymer ?
#
loop_
_entity_poly.entity_id
_entity_poly.type
_entity_poly.pdbx_seq_one_letter_code
_entity_poly.pdbx_strand_id
1 'polypeptide(L)'
;MEREVVEVSAYEAGPRAGYEYSPTIVAALKFEDGAIGKLSSSLDVVGPYQFNIDLLGEEGTIRNNRLYSRRLLPGQTAFAEIPTILPDSGDVTHHPFDGEIAHLVDCIQNDRESEVNLTDAVKTHELIFAMDQSAAEGRPVELSLP
;
A
#
# COMPACT_ATOMS: atom_id res chain seq x y z
N MET A 1 13.92 -11.60 -0.16
CA MET A 1 14.48 -10.26 -0.44
C MET A 1 13.28 -9.41 -0.78
N GLU A 2 13.11 -8.31 -0.06
CA GLU A 2 12.09 -7.31 -0.37
C GLU A 2 12.39 -6.74 -1.76
N ARG A 3 11.33 -6.48 -2.53
CA ARG A 3 11.42 -5.98 -3.90
C ARG A 3 11.04 -4.51 -3.85
N GLU A 4 11.98 -3.66 -4.21
CA GLU A 4 11.79 -2.21 -4.13
C GLU A 4 11.13 -1.64 -5.38
N VAL A 5 10.47 -0.49 -5.21
CA VAL A 5 9.94 0.30 -6.32
C VAL A 5 11.09 1.05 -6.98
N VAL A 6 11.21 0.95 -8.30
CA VAL A 6 12.30 1.58 -9.08
C VAL A 6 11.81 2.73 -9.96
N GLU A 7 10.51 2.81 -10.24
CA GLU A 7 9.93 3.89 -11.05
C GLU A 7 8.46 4.10 -10.68
N VAL A 8 8.01 5.35 -10.71
CA VAL A 8 6.61 5.72 -10.51
C VAL A 8 6.13 6.71 -11.57
N SER A 9 4.89 6.52 -12.01
CA SER A 9 4.12 7.52 -12.76
C SER A 9 2.85 7.86 -12.01
N ALA A 10 2.64 9.14 -11.70
CA ALA A 10 1.52 9.59 -10.89
C ALA A 10 0.70 10.70 -11.54
N TYR A 11 -0.55 10.80 -11.11
CA TYR A 11 -1.49 11.87 -11.48
C TYR A 11 -2.27 12.29 -10.25
N GLU A 12 -2.52 13.58 -10.14
CA GLU A 12 -3.33 14.15 -9.07
C GLU A 12 -4.59 14.81 -9.62
N ALA A 13 -5.61 14.91 -8.77
CA ALA A 13 -6.79 15.69 -9.03
C ALA A 13 -7.05 16.65 -7.85
N GLY A 14 -6.78 17.94 -8.07
CA GLY A 14 -7.00 18.97 -7.05
C GLY A 14 -6.40 20.34 -7.42
N PRO A 15 -6.45 21.31 -6.49
CA PRO A 15 -7.18 21.27 -5.22
C PRO A 15 -8.68 21.56 -5.39
N ARG A 16 -9.51 20.95 -4.54
CA ARG A 16 -10.95 21.25 -4.40
C ARG A 16 -11.20 22.04 -3.11
N ALA A 17 -12.36 22.69 -3.00
CA ALA A 17 -12.71 23.50 -1.83
C ALA A 17 -12.58 22.71 -0.51
N GLY A 18 -11.78 23.23 0.42
CA GLY A 18 -11.57 22.63 1.75
C GLY A 18 -10.25 21.87 1.93
N TYR A 19 -9.47 21.63 0.86
CA TYR A 19 -8.14 21.02 0.96
C TYR A 19 -7.05 22.00 0.54
N GLU A 20 -5.94 22.00 1.28
CA GLU A 20 -4.73 22.79 0.98
C GLU A 20 -3.81 22.10 -0.05
N TYR A 21 -4.14 20.86 -0.42
CA TYR A 21 -3.39 19.97 -1.31
C TYR A 21 -4.35 19.19 -2.22
N SER A 22 -3.82 18.45 -3.20
CA SER A 22 -4.62 17.54 -4.04
C SER A 22 -5.21 16.41 -3.19
N PRO A 23 -6.54 16.33 -2.99
CA PRO A 23 -7.13 15.30 -2.14
C PRO A 23 -7.14 13.92 -2.81
N THR A 24 -6.82 13.83 -4.10
CA THR A 24 -6.81 12.60 -4.87
C THR A 24 -5.50 12.45 -5.64
N ILE A 25 -4.88 11.28 -5.51
CA ILE A 25 -3.70 10.85 -6.27
C ILE A 25 -3.88 9.41 -6.76
N VAL A 26 -3.36 9.12 -7.94
CA VAL A 26 -3.24 7.77 -8.49
C VAL A 26 -1.82 7.57 -9.00
N ALA A 27 -1.24 6.41 -8.77
CA ALA A 27 0.09 6.07 -9.28
C ALA A 27 0.17 4.63 -9.79
N ALA A 28 0.99 4.46 -10.81
CA ALA A 28 1.49 3.17 -11.28
C ALA A 28 2.96 3.03 -10.88
N LEU A 29 3.31 1.89 -10.29
CA LEU A 29 4.63 1.59 -9.75
C LEU A 29 5.27 0.45 -10.55
N LYS A 30 6.58 0.54 -10.77
CA LYS A 30 7.41 -0.57 -11.28
C LYS A 30 8.33 -1.04 -10.18
N PHE A 31 8.36 -2.34 -9.93
CA PHE A 31 9.27 -2.97 -8.99
C PHE A 31 10.52 -3.48 -9.70
N GLU A 32 11.61 -3.68 -8.95
CA GLU A 32 12.90 -4.17 -9.47
C GLU A 32 12.81 -5.49 -10.26
N ASP A 33 11.85 -6.34 -9.91
CA ASP A 33 11.63 -7.65 -10.51
C ASP A 33 10.65 -7.63 -11.69
N GLY A 34 10.17 -6.44 -12.07
CA GLY A 34 9.20 -6.23 -13.13
C GLY A 34 7.74 -6.36 -12.69
N ALA A 35 7.45 -6.61 -11.40
CA ALA A 35 6.09 -6.51 -10.90
C ALA A 35 5.57 -5.07 -11.06
N ILE A 36 4.24 -4.94 -11.20
CA ILE A 36 3.58 -3.65 -11.36
C ILE A 36 2.60 -3.43 -10.21
N GLY A 37 2.74 -2.29 -9.56
CA GLY A 37 1.81 -1.80 -8.55
C GLY A 37 0.88 -0.75 -9.11
N LYS A 38 -0.31 -0.64 -8.51
CA LYS A 38 -1.20 0.50 -8.67
C LYS A 38 -1.70 0.89 -7.30
N LEU A 39 -1.65 2.18 -7.01
CA LEU A 39 -2.28 2.73 -5.82
C LEU A 39 -3.10 3.97 -6.16
N SER A 40 -4.08 4.26 -5.32
CA SER A 40 -4.82 5.51 -5.36
C SER A 40 -5.31 5.85 -3.98
N SER A 41 -5.24 7.13 -3.63
CA SER A 41 -5.87 7.68 -2.43
C SER A 41 -6.79 8.81 -2.86
N SER A 42 -7.97 8.90 -2.24
CA SER A 42 -8.95 9.95 -2.52
C SER A 42 -9.71 10.29 -1.24
N LEU A 43 -9.50 11.51 -0.75
CA LEU A 43 -10.05 11.99 0.52
C LEU A 43 -11.36 12.77 0.33
N ASP A 44 -11.62 13.27 -0.87
CA ASP A 44 -12.81 14.05 -1.22
C ASP A 44 -13.94 13.20 -1.84
N VAL A 45 -13.88 11.88 -1.64
CA VAL A 45 -14.93 10.95 -2.08
C VAL A 45 -16.23 11.20 -1.31
N VAL A 46 -17.33 11.33 -2.04
CA VAL A 46 -18.68 11.29 -1.47
C VAL A 46 -19.14 9.84 -1.39
N GLY A 47 -18.74 9.15 -0.34
CA GLY A 47 -19.01 7.72 -0.17
C GLY A 47 -18.50 7.15 1.16
N PRO A 48 -18.78 5.87 1.44
CA PRO A 48 -18.23 5.19 2.61
C PRO A 48 -16.71 5.03 2.52
N TYR A 49 -16.05 4.85 3.66
CA TYR A 49 -14.63 4.54 3.73
C TYR A 49 -14.34 3.22 3.00
N GLN A 50 -13.21 3.16 2.29
CA GLN A 50 -12.79 1.96 1.57
C GLN A 50 -11.28 1.81 1.64
N PHE A 51 -10.83 0.59 1.92
CA PHE A 51 -9.43 0.19 1.84
C PHE A 51 -9.35 -1.08 1.00
N ASN A 52 -9.08 -0.90 -0.29
CA ASN A 52 -9.10 -1.99 -1.26
C ASN A 52 -7.68 -2.54 -1.46
N ILE A 53 -7.53 -3.85 -1.31
CA ILE A 53 -6.28 -4.59 -1.52
C ILE A 53 -6.53 -5.66 -2.57
N ASP A 54 -5.78 -5.60 -3.67
CA ASP A 54 -5.72 -6.66 -4.69
C ASP A 54 -4.27 -7.14 -4.82
N LEU A 55 -4.04 -8.44 -4.66
CA LEU A 55 -2.76 -9.11 -4.92
C LEU A 55 -2.97 -10.19 -5.99
N LEU A 56 -2.33 -10.00 -7.14
CA LEU A 56 -2.52 -10.82 -8.33
C LEU A 56 -1.27 -11.65 -8.58
N GLY A 57 -1.27 -12.89 -8.11
CA GLY A 57 -0.14 -13.81 -8.24
C GLY A 57 -0.36 -14.87 -9.32
N GLU A 58 0.71 -15.57 -9.67
CA GLU A 58 0.63 -16.68 -10.61
C GLU A 58 -0.25 -17.81 -10.05
N GLU A 59 -0.17 -18.15 -8.77
CA GLU A 59 -0.90 -19.29 -8.19
C GLU A 59 -2.25 -18.92 -7.53
N GLY A 60 -2.65 -17.65 -7.61
CA GLY A 60 -3.87 -17.20 -6.97
C GLY A 60 -4.03 -15.69 -6.90
N THR A 61 -5.12 -15.27 -6.30
CA THR A 61 -5.51 -13.87 -6.14
C THR A 61 -6.10 -13.65 -4.76
N ILE A 62 -5.70 -12.56 -4.12
CA ILE A 62 -6.35 -12.03 -2.92
C ILE A 62 -7.02 -10.72 -3.30
N ARG A 63 -8.29 -10.57 -2.91
CA ARG A 63 -9.06 -9.32 -3.02
C ARG A 63 -9.75 -9.07 -1.69
N ASN A 64 -9.20 -8.18 -0.87
CA ASN A 64 -9.60 -8.00 0.53
C ASN A 64 -9.64 -9.36 1.26
N ASN A 65 -10.78 -9.79 1.80
CA ASN A 65 -10.97 -11.08 2.46
C ASN A 65 -11.26 -12.25 1.49
N ARG A 66 -11.20 -12.04 0.18
CA ARG A 66 -11.52 -13.06 -0.82
C ARG A 66 -10.26 -13.68 -1.37
N LEU A 67 -10.16 -15.01 -1.29
CA LEU A 67 -9.04 -15.80 -1.78
C LEU A 67 -9.46 -16.69 -2.95
N TYR A 68 -8.71 -16.64 -4.04
CA TYR A 68 -8.72 -17.65 -5.09
C TYR A 68 -7.34 -18.30 -5.16
N SER A 69 -7.21 -19.62 -5.06
CA SER A 69 -5.89 -20.27 -5.14
C SER A 69 -5.94 -21.63 -5.80
N ARG A 70 -5.19 -21.79 -6.90
CA ARG A 70 -5.05 -23.07 -7.60
C ARG A 70 -4.29 -24.11 -6.77
N ARG A 71 -3.34 -23.63 -5.95
CA ARG A 71 -2.47 -24.45 -5.11
C ARG A 71 -3.10 -24.84 -3.78
N LEU A 72 -3.73 -23.89 -3.09
CA LEU A 72 -4.27 -24.11 -1.74
C LEU A 72 -5.69 -24.68 -1.75
N LEU A 73 -6.50 -24.34 -2.75
CA LEU A 73 -7.92 -24.71 -2.85
C LEU A 73 -8.22 -25.30 -4.24
N PRO A 74 -7.64 -26.46 -4.59
CA PRO A 74 -7.89 -27.08 -5.89
C PRO A 74 -9.38 -27.38 -6.10
N GLY A 75 -9.91 -27.08 -7.28
CA GLY A 75 -11.33 -27.28 -7.64
C GLY A 75 -12.24 -26.07 -7.37
N GLN A 76 -11.69 -24.97 -6.86
CA GLN A 76 -12.41 -23.73 -6.62
C GLN A 76 -12.98 -23.10 -7.92
N THR A 77 -14.27 -22.82 -7.94
CA THR A 77 -14.97 -22.20 -9.09
C THR A 77 -15.26 -20.70 -8.90
N ALA A 78 -15.10 -20.18 -7.68
CA ALA A 78 -15.26 -18.78 -7.31
C ALA A 78 -14.42 -18.45 -6.08
N PHE A 79 -14.21 -17.17 -5.78
CA PHE A 79 -13.49 -16.77 -4.55
C PHE A 79 -14.09 -17.41 -3.29
N ALA A 80 -13.21 -17.85 -2.39
CA ALA A 80 -13.56 -18.26 -1.04
C ALA A 80 -13.48 -17.01 -0.17
N GLU A 81 -14.49 -16.82 0.67
CA GLU A 81 -14.54 -15.69 1.58
C GLU A 81 -13.98 -16.09 2.94
N ILE A 82 -12.96 -15.36 3.40
CA ILE A 82 -12.41 -15.53 4.74
C ILE A 82 -13.26 -14.68 5.68
N PRO A 83 -13.86 -15.27 6.74
CA PRO A 83 -14.68 -14.53 7.70
C PRO A 83 -13.75 -13.75 8.64
N THR A 84 -13.32 -12.57 8.21
CA THR A 84 -12.42 -11.68 8.95
C THR A 84 -12.97 -10.26 8.97
N ILE A 85 -12.46 -9.46 9.91
CA ILE A 85 -12.71 -8.02 9.96
C ILE A 85 -11.94 -7.36 8.81
N LEU A 86 -12.59 -6.44 8.10
CA LEU A 86 -12.01 -5.67 7.01
C LEU A 86 -11.70 -4.23 7.48
N PRO A 87 -10.67 -3.58 6.93
CA PRO A 87 -10.43 -2.15 7.13
C PRO A 87 -11.36 -1.31 6.23
N ASP A 88 -12.65 -1.61 6.19
CA ASP A 88 -13.65 -0.93 5.34
C ASP A 88 -14.46 0.12 6.11
N SER A 89 -13.98 0.52 7.28
CA SER A 89 -14.55 1.61 8.08
C SER A 89 -13.45 2.44 8.75
N GLY A 90 -13.84 3.57 9.34
CA GLY A 90 -12.95 4.37 10.19
C GLY A 90 -12.78 3.82 11.61
N ASP A 91 -13.31 2.62 11.91
CA ASP A 91 -13.08 1.95 13.19
C ASP A 91 -11.64 1.45 13.24
N VAL A 92 -10.89 1.95 14.22
CA VAL A 92 -9.48 1.60 14.40
C VAL A 92 -9.23 0.60 15.52
N THR A 93 -10.28 0.11 16.19
CA THR A 93 -10.16 -0.77 17.37
C THR A 93 -9.51 -2.12 17.06
N HIS A 94 -9.56 -2.57 15.81
CA HIS A 94 -8.92 -3.79 15.33
C HIS A 94 -7.58 -3.53 14.62
N HIS A 95 -7.08 -2.30 14.62
CA HIS A 95 -5.78 -1.98 14.03
C HIS A 95 -4.65 -2.56 14.88
N PRO A 96 -3.51 -2.91 14.28
CA PRO A 96 -2.42 -3.62 14.96
C PRO A 96 -1.58 -2.72 15.89
N PHE A 97 -2.14 -1.66 16.48
CA PHE A 97 -1.40 -0.72 17.34
C PHE A 97 -0.77 -1.40 18.55
N ASP A 98 -1.49 -2.31 19.21
CA ASP A 98 -0.94 -3.08 20.34
C ASP A 98 0.27 -3.93 19.89
N GLY A 99 0.19 -4.51 18.69
CA GLY A 99 1.27 -5.29 18.09
C GLY A 99 2.47 -4.45 17.70
N GLU A 100 2.23 -3.26 17.12
CA GLU A 100 3.27 -2.28 16.77
C GLU A 100 4.03 -1.80 18.01
N ILE A 101 3.30 -1.43 19.08
CA ILE A 101 3.91 -1.00 20.35
C ILE A 101 4.66 -2.16 21.00
N ALA A 102 4.10 -3.37 21.00
CA ALA A 102 4.78 -4.56 21.52
C ALA A 102 6.06 -4.87 20.74
N HIS A 103 6.05 -4.72 19.41
CA HIS A 103 7.24 -4.89 18.57
C HIS A 103 8.33 -3.88 18.94
N LEU A 104 7.99 -2.60 19.08
CA LEU A 104 8.93 -1.57 19.50
C LEU A 104 9.55 -1.89 20.89
N VAL A 105 8.73 -2.28 21.86
CA VAL A 105 9.21 -2.64 23.20
C VAL A 105 10.13 -3.86 23.15
N ASP A 106 9.78 -4.88 22.38
CA ASP A 106 10.61 -6.07 22.20
C ASP A 106 11.96 -5.73 21.54
N CYS A 107 11.97 -4.84 20.53
CA CYS A 107 13.20 -4.36 19.92
C CYS A 107 14.13 -3.68 20.93
N ILE A 108 13.58 -2.81 21.78
CA ILE A 108 14.33 -2.12 22.85
C ILE A 108 14.86 -3.11 23.89
N GLN A 109 14.03 -4.06 24.34
CA GLN A 109 14.41 -5.02 25.38
C GLN A 109 15.49 -5.99 24.94
N ASN A 110 15.50 -6.35 23.66
CA ASN A 110 16.44 -7.31 23.09
C ASN A 110 17.60 -6.67 22.31
N ASP A 111 17.73 -5.34 22.35
CA ASP A 111 18.77 -4.59 21.64
C ASP A 111 18.86 -4.97 20.15
N ARG A 112 17.70 -5.03 19.48
CA ARG A 112 17.57 -5.34 18.05
C ARG A 112 16.95 -4.17 17.31
N GLU A 113 17.41 -3.96 16.08
CA GLU A 113 16.83 -2.96 15.19
C GLU A 113 15.39 -3.32 14.82
N SER A 114 14.54 -2.30 14.69
CA SER A 114 13.16 -2.46 14.22
C SER A 114 13.14 -2.82 12.75
N GLU A 115 12.15 -3.61 12.33
CA GLU A 115 11.89 -3.84 10.91
C GLU A 115 11.42 -2.53 10.24
N VAL A 116 10.67 -1.70 10.97
CA VAL A 116 10.23 -0.35 10.57
C VAL A 116 11.19 0.73 11.08
N ASN A 117 12.47 0.61 10.72
CA ASN A 117 13.51 1.58 11.10
C ASN A 117 13.55 2.81 10.17
N LEU A 118 14.49 3.73 10.44
CA LEU A 118 14.62 4.96 9.65
C LEU A 118 14.96 4.70 8.18
N THR A 119 15.79 3.70 7.88
CA THR A 119 16.16 3.36 6.50
C THR A 119 14.94 2.87 5.72
N ASP A 120 14.11 2.03 6.35
CA ASP A 120 12.84 1.58 5.77
C ASP A 120 11.86 2.74 5.55
N ALA A 121 11.69 3.60 6.56
CA ALA A 121 10.80 4.75 6.49
C ALA A 121 11.17 5.73 5.36
N VAL A 122 12.46 5.92 5.10
CA VAL A 122 12.96 6.82 4.03
C VAL A 122 12.50 6.36 2.65
N LYS A 123 12.45 5.05 2.38
CA LYS A 123 11.99 4.51 1.08
C LYS A 123 10.54 4.88 0.79
N THR A 124 9.67 4.79 1.82
CA THR A 124 8.27 5.22 1.70
C THR A 124 8.18 6.72 1.38
N HIS A 125 8.98 7.56 2.04
CA HIS A 125 8.99 9.01 1.80
C HIS A 125 9.54 9.38 0.42
N GLU A 126 10.59 8.70 -0.04
CA GLU A 126 11.11 8.89 -1.40
C GLU A 126 10.02 8.62 -2.44
N LEU A 127 9.28 7.51 -2.29
CA LEU A 127 8.18 7.20 -3.19
C LEU A 127 7.09 8.28 -3.19
N ILE A 128 6.73 8.81 -2.02
CA ILE A 128 5.76 9.91 -1.90
C ILE A 128 6.26 11.14 -2.67
N PHE A 129 7.51 11.56 -2.46
CA PHE A 129 8.05 12.71 -3.16
C PHE A 129 8.20 12.48 -4.67
N ALA A 130 8.56 11.26 -5.08
CA ALA A 130 8.64 10.89 -6.49
C ALA A 130 7.27 10.89 -7.18
N MET A 131 6.21 10.53 -6.46
CA MET A 131 4.82 10.64 -6.94
C MET A 131 4.42 12.10 -7.15
N ASP A 132 4.64 12.98 -6.17
CA ASP A 132 4.36 14.41 -6.29
C ASP A 132 5.14 15.02 -7.48
N GLN A 133 6.43 14.66 -7.61
CA GLN A 133 7.28 15.09 -8.71
C GLN A 133 6.75 14.57 -10.06
N SER A 134 6.35 13.30 -10.14
CA SER A 134 5.81 12.71 -11.36
C SER A 134 4.53 13.39 -11.81
N ALA A 135 3.63 13.68 -10.87
CA ALA A 135 2.38 14.38 -11.13
C ALA A 135 2.62 15.82 -11.62
N ALA A 136 3.59 16.53 -11.01
CA ALA A 136 3.94 17.89 -11.38
C ALA A 136 4.63 17.98 -12.76
N GLU A 137 5.50 17.03 -13.09
CA GLU A 137 6.28 17.03 -14.33
C GLU A 137 5.60 16.31 -15.50
N GLY A 138 4.57 15.50 -15.24
CA GLY A 138 3.83 14.75 -16.25
C GLY A 138 4.64 13.62 -16.90
N ARG A 139 5.62 13.06 -16.17
CA ARG A 139 6.50 11.99 -16.66
C ARG A 139 6.84 11.00 -15.54
N PRO A 140 7.30 9.78 -15.88
CA PRO A 140 7.83 8.85 -14.89
C PRO A 140 9.05 9.42 -14.14
N VAL A 141 9.17 9.06 -12.86
CA VAL A 141 10.30 9.38 -11.98
C VAL A 141 10.93 8.07 -11.51
N GLU A 142 12.24 7.92 -11.72
CA GLU A 142 13.03 6.81 -11.19
C GLU A 142 13.38 7.07 -9.72
N LEU A 143 13.29 6.03 -8.89
CA LEU A 143 13.73 6.09 -7.50
C LEU A 143 15.23 5.78 -7.45
N SER A 144 15.94 6.49 -6.58
CA SER A 144 17.40 6.58 -6.58
C SER A 144 18.06 6.17 -5.26
N LEU A 145 17.28 5.99 -4.19
CA LEU A 145 17.80 5.47 -2.94
C LEU A 145 17.97 3.93 -3.03
N PRO A 146 19.06 3.40 -2.46
CA PRO A 146 19.35 1.97 -2.46
C PRO A 146 18.48 1.15 -1.49
#